data_AF-A0A3S0X2H7-F1
#
_entry.id   AF-A0A3S0X2H7-F1
#
_cell.length_a   1.000
_cell.length_b   1.000
_cell.length_c   1.000
_cell.angle_alpha   90.00
_cell.angle_beta   90.00
_cell.angle_gamma   90.00
#
_symmetry.space_group_name_H-M   'P 1'
#
loop_
_entity.id
_entity.type
_entity.pdbx_description
1 polymer ?
#
loop_
_entity_poly.entity_id
_entity_poly.type
_entity_poly.pdbx_seq_one_letter_code
_entity_poly.pdbx_strand_id
1 'polypeptide(L)'
;MSNYYSMAQDIENAKKRMDDYFLKRDLDAQHYKAWLDSCNEFKIILSRRHSNPLLYPDLIKLKEGDAAAIQTAINYLCANPLYFSSGYKKEFLTKRLKQLVFTKRALFSPQQIEQLNLIVLNKVRSGFSREFRYYCRLAQALSSPALIKQLSELSYSQDLKTRLQAAWMLAYLNTGPGEKS
;
A
#
# COMPACT_ATOMS: atom_id res chain seq x y z
N MET A 1 -2.56 -16.83 -10.10
CA MET A 1 -1.77 -15.68 -9.60
C MET A 1 -2.68 -14.48 -9.45
N SER A 2 -2.59 -13.72 -8.36
CA SER A 2 -3.43 -12.55 -8.13
C SER A 2 -3.23 -11.51 -9.25
N ASN A 3 -4.32 -10.93 -9.76
CA ASN A 3 -4.32 -9.91 -10.83
C ASN A 3 -3.32 -8.75 -10.53
N TYR A 4 -3.12 -8.43 -9.25
CA TYR A 4 -2.18 -7.40 -8.80
C TYR A 4 -0.70 -7.70 -9.02
N TYR A 5 -0.31 -8.98 -9.03
CA TYR A 5 1.10 -9.36 -9.21
C TYR A 5 1.52 -9.23 -10.67
N SER A 6 0.70 -9.74 -11.59
CA SER A 6 0.92 -9.57 -13.04
C SER A 6 0.98 -8.09 -13.41
N MET A 7 0.10 -7.27 -12.81
CA MET A 7 0.11 -5.83 -13.02
C MET A 7 1.40 -5.16 -12.54
N ALA A 8 1.88 -5.50 -11.33
CA ALA A 8 3.11 -4.93 -10.80
C ALA A 8 4.30 -5.25 -11.70
N GLN A 9 4.38 -6.49 -12.20
CA GLN A 9 5.44 -6.93 -13.09
C GLN A 9 5.41 -6.21 -14.44
N ASP A 10 4.23 -6.00 -15.04
CA ASP A 10 4.08 -5.25 -16.30
C ASP A 10 4.64 -3.82 -16.16
N ILE A 11 4.30 -3.14 -15.06
CA ILE A 11 4.74 -1.75 -14.79
C ILE A 11 6.25 -1.71 -14.56
N GLU A 12 6.79 -2.65 -13.79
CA GLU A 12 8.23 -2.70 -13.49
C GLU A 12 9.04 -2.98 -14.76
N ASN A 13 8.58 -3.91 -15.59
CA ASN A 13 9.21 -4.22 -16.88
C ASN A 13 9.19 -3.01 -17.82
N ALA A 14 8.06 -2.31 -17.92
CA ALA A 14 7.95 -1.11 -18.75
C ALA A 14 8.82 0.04 -18.23
N LYS A 15 8.90 0.23 -16.90
CA LYS A 15 9.80 1.21 -16.30
C LYS A 15 11.26 0.88 -16.61
N LYS A 16 11.66 -0.39 -16.44
CA LYS A 16 13.02 -0.83 -16.73
C LYS A 16 13.41 -0.55 -18.18
N ARG A 17 12.53 -0.85 -19.15
CA ARG A 17 12.76 -0.49 -20.57
C ARG A 17 12.97 1.01 -20.75
N MET A 18 12.13 1.84 -20.12
CA MET A 18 12.25 3.29 -20.19
C MET A 18 13.58 3.79 -19.61
N ASP A 19 14.01 3.26 -18.46
CA ASP A 19 15.29 3.59 -17.83
C ASP A 19 16.47 3.16 -18.72
N ASP A 20 16.41 1.97 -19.33
CA ASP A 20 17.45 1.46 -20.23
C ASP A 20 17.64 2.36 -21.47
N TYR A 21 16.54 2.86 -22.06
CA TYR A 21 16.60 3.80 -23.18
C TYR A 21 17.00 5.22 -22.75
N PHE A 22 16.62 5.66 -21.54
CA PHE A 22 16.99 6.97 -21.02
C PHE A 22 18.51 7.17 -20.97
N LEU A 23 19.26 6.12 -20.61
CA LEU A 23 20.73 6.14 -20.55
C LEU A 23 21.40 6.33 -21.93
N LYS A 24 20.69 6.02 -23.01
CA LYS A 24 21.21 6.05 -24.39
C LYS A 24 20.59 7.14 -25.24
N ARG A 25 19.67 7.94 -24.70
CA ARG A 25 18.80 8.84 -25.47
C ARG A 25 19.56 9.92 -26.26
N ASP A 26 20.75 10.29 -25.81
CA ASP A 26 21.55 11.37 -26.38
C ASP A 26 22.57 10.86 -27.43
N LEU A 27 22.56 9.56 -27.78
CA LEU A 27 23.47 8.99 -28.78
C LEU A 27 23.12 9.43 -30.21
N ASP A 28 21.85 9.35 -30.58
CA ASP A 28 21.34 9.75 -31.90
C ASP A 28 19.80 9.89 -31.89
N ALA A 29 19.24 10.30 -33.03
CA ALA A 29 17.80 10.48 -33.21
C ALA A 29 16.98 9.17 -33.06
N GLN A 30 17.57 8.01 -33.37
CA GLN A 30 16.90 6.71 -33.22
C GLN A 30 16.77 6.35 -31.73
N HIS A 31 17.81 6.56 -30.95
CA HIS A 31 17.79 6.33 -29.51
C HIS A 31 16.86 7.30 -28.78
N TYR A 32 16.83 8.58 -29.20
CA TYR A 32 15.89 9.55 -28.67
C TYR A 32 14.43 9.14 -28.95
N LYS A 33 14.15 8.69 -30.18
CA LYS A 33 12.82 8.16 -30.56
C LYS A 33 12.45 6.93 -29.73
N ALA A 34 13.36 5.97 -29.56
CA ALA A 34 13.12 4.77 -28.77
C ALA A 34 12.81 5.11 -27.29
N TRP A 35 13.49 6.10 -26.72
CA TRP A 35 13.18 6.61 -25.40
C TRP A 35 11.77 7.25 -25.33
N LEU A 36 11.40 8.10 -26.29
CA LEU A 36 10.05 8.68 -26.37
C LEU A 36 8.95 7.62 -26.50
N ASP A 37 9.16 6.62 -27.37
CA ASP A 37 8.23 5.51 -27.56
C ASP A 37 8.08 4.69 -26.27
N SER A 38 9.17 4.42 -25.55
CA SER A 38 9.14 3.74 -24.25
C SER A 38 8.42 4.56 -23.17
N CYS A 39 8.57 5.89 -23.18
CA CYS A 39 7.81 6.79 -22.28
C CYS A 39 6.30 6.70 -22.55
N ASN A 40 5.91 6.65 -23.83
CA ASN A 40 4.50 6.54 -24.22
C ASN A 40 3.93 5.16 -23.87
N GLU A 41 4.69 4.09 -24.11
CA GLU A 41 4.32 2.72 -23.70
C GLU A 41 4.11 2.65 -22.19
N PHE A 42 5.05 3.19 -21.40
CA PHE A 42 4.94 3.24 -19.95
C PHE A 42 3.70 4.01 -19.50
N LYS A 43 3.43 5.18 -20.10
CA LYS A 43 2.20 5.95 -19.84
C LYS A 43 0.93 5.17 -20.17
N ILE A 44 0.92 4.40 -21.25
CA ILE A 44 -0.22 3.56 -21.66
C ILE A 44 -0.41 2.40 -20.69
N ILE A 45 0.66 1.69 -20.31
CA ILE A 45 0.60 0.59 -19.35
C ILE A 45 0.14 1.13 -17.99
N LEU A 46 0.71 2.25 -17.54
CA LEU A 46 0.23 2.96 -16.37
C LEU A 46 -1.26 3.31 -16.52
N SER A 47 -1.69 4.00 -17.58
CA SER A 47 -3.08 4.47 -17.69
C SER A 47 -4.10 3.35 -17.79
N ARG A 48 -3.83 2.29 -18.57
CA ARG A 48 -4.68 1.10 -18.73
C ARG A 48 -4.78 0.25 -17.46
N ARG A 49 -3.77 0.31 -16.59
CA ARG A 49 -3.70 -0.55 -15.39
C ARG A 49 -3.96 0.22 -14.09
N HIS A 50 -3.76 1.53 -14.09
CA HIS A 50 -4.39 2.44 -13.14
C HIS A 50 -5.93 2.39 -13.24
N SER A 51 -6.48 1.76 -14.29
CA SER A 51 -7.92 1.56 -14.48
C SER A 51 -8.61 0.59 -13.52
N ASN A 52 -7.91 -0.19 -12.67
CA ASN A 52 -8.51 -0.82 -11.47
C ASN A 52 -7.44 -1.40 -10.53
N PRO A 53 -7.47 -1.12 -9.21
CA PRO A 53 -8.67 -1.44 -8.42
C PRO A 53 -9.42 -0.26 -7.79
N LEU A 54 -8.99 0.99 -7.93
CA LEU A 54 -9.80 2.11 -7.48
C LEU A 54 -9.60 3.28 -8.46
N LEU A 55 -10.55 3.44 -9.38
CA LEU A 55 -10.66 4.66 -10.19
C LEU A 55 -11.07 5.84 -9.29
N TYR A 56 -10.95 7.07 -9.78
CA TYR A 56 -11.47 8.24 -9.06
C TYR A 56 -12.92 8.04 -8.53
N PRO A 57 -13.87 7.49 -9.31
CA PRO A 57 -15.19 7.12 -8.82
C PRO A 57 -15.19 6.14 -7.64
N ASP A 58 -14.33 5.13 -7.65
CA ASP A 58 -14.25 4.17 -6.53
C ASP A 58 -13.56 4.77 -5.30
N LEU A 59 -12.66 5.76 -5.49
CA LEU A 59 -12.11 6.54 -4.38
C LEU A 59 -13.20 7.44 -3.73
N ILE A 60 -14.15 7.94 -4.53
CA ILE A 60 -15.32 8.67 -4.02
C ILE A 60 -16.22 7.71 -3.24
N LYS A 61 -16.57 6.56 -3.82
CA LYS A 61 -17.36 5.51 -3.15
C LYS A 61 -16.71 5.02 -1.86
N LEU A 62 -15.39 4.82 -1.86
CA LEU A 62 -14.63 4.47 -0.66
C LEU A 62 -14.79 5.54 0.42
N LYS A 63 -14.71 6.83 0.06
CA LYS A 63 -14.91 7.93 1.00
C LYS A 63 -16.33 7.92 1.61
N GLU A 64 -17.33 7.53 0.83
CA GLU A 64 -18.72 7.42 1.27
C GLU A 64 -18.95 6.20 2.18
N GLY A 65 -18.11 5.18 2.06
CA GLY A 65 -18.16 3.94 2.85
C GLY A 65 -18.82 2.79 2.10
N ASP A 66 -18.80 2.82 0.77
CA ASP A 66 -19.30 1.72 -0.06
C ASP A 66 -18.57 0.40 0.23
N ALA A 67 -19.35 -0.66 0.45
CA ALA A 67 -18.82 -1.95 0.89
C ALA A 67 -17.90 -2.61 -0.16
N ALA A 68 -18.23 -2.49 -1.45
CA ALA A 68 -17.42 -3.06 -2.53
C ALA A 68 -16.09 -2.30 -2.68
N ALA A 69 -16.12 -0.98 -2.57
CA ALA A 69 -14.92 -0.14 -2.57
C ALA A 69 -14.01 -0.43 -1.37
N ILE A 70 -14.58 -0.65 -0.17
CA ILE A 70 -13.84 -1.08 1.02
C ILE A 70 -13.14 -2.41 0.76
N GLN A 71 -13.86 -3.43 0.30
CA GLN A 71 -13.27 -4.75 0.05
C GLN A 71 -12.17 -4.66 -1.01
N THR A 72 -12.37 -3.85 -2.03
CA THR A 72 -11.40 -3.65 -3.10
C THR A 72 -10.12 -2.98 -2.59
N ALA A 73 -10.24 -1.98 -1.71
CA ALA A 73 -9.10 -1.37 -1.03
C ALA A 73 -8.34 -2.37 -0.17
N ILE A 74 -9.05 -3.22 0.60
CA ILE A 74 -8.45 -4.28 1.42
C ILE A 74 -7.68 -5.26 0.53
N ASN A 75 -8.28 -5.73 -0.56
CA ASN A 75 -7.66 -6.67 -1.48
C ASN A 75 -6.36 -6.11 -2.08
N TYR A 76 -6.35 -4.82 -2.46
CA TYR A 76 -5.14 -4.17 -2.95
C TYR A 76 -4.03 -4.09 -1.90
N LEU A 77 -4.36 -3.71 -0.65
CA LEU A 77 -3.38 -3.66 0.43
C LEU A 77 -2.85 -5.05 0.80
N CYS A 78 -3.72 -6.06 0.80
CA CYS A 78 -3.36 -7.46 1.03
C CYS A 78 -2.39 -7.99 -0.02
N ALA A 79 -2.63 -7.68 -1.30
CA ALA A 79 -1.72 -8.06 -2.38
C ALA A 79 -0.38 -7.30 -2.34
N ASN A 80 -0.31 -6.16 -1.64
CA ASN A 80 0.87 -5.35 -1.44
C ASN A 80 1.73 -5.12 -2.71
N PRO A 81 1.14 -4.74 -3.86
CA PRO A 81 1.89 -4.69 -5.12
C PRO A 81 3.03 -3.68 -5.04
N LEU A 82 4.19 -4.04 -5.60
CA LEU A 82 5.40 -3.21 -5.60
C LEU A 82 5.72 -2.79 -7.03
N TYR A 83 5.46 -1.52 -7.33
CA TYR A 83 5.76 -0.89 -8.61
C TYR A 83 5.84 0.64 -8.44
N PHE A 84 6.25 1.35 -9.49
CA PHE A 84 6.33 2.81 -9.50
C PHE A 84 5.07 3.50 -8.95
N SER A 85 5.23 4.40 -7.99
CA SER A 85 4.13 5.15 -7.33
C SER A 85 3.10 4.33 -6.54
N SER A 86 3.25 3.00 -6.42
CA SER A 86 2.35 2.14 -5.61
C SER A 86 2.26 2.57 -4.14
N GLY A 87 3.36 3.12 -3.58
CA GLY A 87 3.41 3.62 -2.20
C GLY A 87 2.45 4.79 -1.93
N TYR A 88 2.31 5.74 -2.86
CA TYR A 88 1.35 6.84 -2.72
C TYR A 88 -0.09 6.34 -2.68
N LYS A 89 -0.40 5.33 -3.51
CA LYS A 89 -1.71 4.69 -3.50
C LYS A 89 -1.96 3.97 -2.17
N LYS A 90 -1.00 3.17 -1.68
CA LYS A 90 -1.11 2.50 -0.36
C LYS A 90 -1.32 3.51 0.77
N GLU A 91 -0.56 4.60 0.77
CA GLU A 91 -0.73 5.70 1.73
C GLU A 91 -2.15 6.28 1.70
N PHE A 92 -2.67 6.60 0.51
CA PHE A 92 -4.03 7.12 0.36
C PHE A 92 -5.08 6.15 0.91
N LEU A 93 -5.01 4.88 0.53
CA LEU A 93 -5.97 3.85 0.94
C LEU A 93 -5.93 3.60 2.45
N THR A 94 -4.74 3.49 3.01
CA THR A 94 -4.54 3.29 4.44
C THR A 94 -5.13 4.46 5.24
N LYS A 95 -4.94 5.72 4.78
CA LYS A 95 -5.57 6.90 5.40
C LYS A 95 -7.09 6.83 5.38
N ARG A 96 -7.69 6.44 4.25
CA ARG A 96 -9.15 6.36 4.08
C ARG A 96 -9.76 5.24 4.92
N LEU A 97 -9.19 4.05 4.87
CA LEU A 97 -9.62 2.92 5.71
C LEU A 97 -9.50 3.26 7.19
N LYS A 98 -8.40 3.90 7.62
CA LYS A 98 -8.23 4.39 9.00
C LYS A 98 -9.36 5.35 9.42
N GLN A 99 -9.71 6.30 8.56
CA GLN A 99 -10.82 7.23 8.84
C GLN A 99 -12.15 6.48 8.99
N LEU A 100 -12.46 5.57 8.07
CA LEU A 100 -13.70 4.79 8.10
C LEU A 100 -13.79 3.86 9.30
N VAL A 101 -12.70 3.16 9.65
CA VAL A 101 -12.68 2.30 10.85
C VAL A 101 -12.94 3.12 12.11
N PHE A 102 -12.42 4.36 12.16
CA PHE A 102 -12.60 5.23 13.31
C PHE A 102 -14.01 5.84 13.39
N THR A 103 -14.59 6.29 12.27
CA THR A 103 -15.86 7.04 12.26
C THR A 103 -17.08 6.18 11.93
N LYS A 104 -16.90 5.06 11.24
CA LYS A 104 -17.97 4.23 10.69
C LYS A 104 -17.63 2.73 10.82
N ARG A 105 -17.17 2.30 12.00
CA ARG A 105 -16.72 0.91 12.25
C ARG A 105 -17.75 -0.16 11.85
N ALA A 106 -19.04 0.12 12.02
CA ALA A 106 -20.13 -0.80 11.67
C ALA A 106 -20.22 -1.15 10.17
N LEU A 107 -19.54 -0.40 9.28
CA LEU A 107 -19.44 -0.74 7.86
C LEU A 107 -18.52 -1.93 7.58
N PHE A 108 -17.70 -2.34 8.55
CA PHE A 108 -16.73 -3.42 8.38
C PHE A 108 -17.27 -4.72 8.97
N SER A 109 -17.21 -5.79 8.19
CA SER A 109 -17.45 -7.12 8.73
C SER A 109 -16.30 -7.57 9.64
N PRO A 110 -16.52 -8.51 10.57
CA PRO A 110 -15.45 -9.10 11.37
C PRO A 110 -14.30 -9.65 10.52
N GLN A 111 -14.62 -10.27 9.37
CA GLN A 111 -13.63 -10.82 8.43
C GLN A 111 -12.77 -9.71 7.81
N GLN A 112 -13.35 -8.56 7.47
CA GLN A 112 -12.60 -7.42 6.92
C GLN A 112 -11.67 -6.80 7.96
N ILE A 113 -12.12 -6.68 9.22
CA ILE A 113 -11.25 -6.23 10.33
C ILE A 113 -10.07 -7.19 10.50
N GLU A 114 -10.30 -8.49 10.43
CA GLU A 114 -9.23 -9.48 10.54
C GLU A 114 -8.25 -9.40 9.36
N GLN A 115 -8.74 -9.22 8.13
CA GLN A 115 -7.87 -8.98 6.97
C GLN A 115 -7.02 -7.72 7.15
N LEU A 116 -7.58 -6.64 7.71
CA LEU A 116 -6.83 -5.42 8.00
C LEU A 116 -5.76 -5.63 9.09
N ASN A 117 -6.05 -6.42 10.13
CA ASN A 117 -5.05 -6.83 11.14
C ASN A 117 -3.90 -7.58 10.46
N LEU A 118 -4.20 -8.58 9.63
CA LEU A 118 -3.19 -9.35 8.89
C LEU A 118 -2.35 -8.45 7.98
N ILE A 119 -2.96 -7.49 7.30
CA ILE A 119 -2.25 -6.50 6.48
C ILE A 119 -1.25 -5.70 7.34
N VAL A 120 -1.66 -5.22 8.51
CA VAL A 120 -0.79 -4.48 9.44
C VAL A 120 0.38 -5.35 9.91
N LEU A 121 0.11 -6.59 10.32
CA LEU A 121 1.15 -7.53 10.78
C LEU A 121 2.12 -7.91 9.66
N ASN A 122 1.61 -8.15 8.45
CA ASN A 122 2.44 -8.41 7.29
C ASN A 122 3.29 -7.20 6.93
N LYS A 123 2.78 -5.99 7.14
CA LYS A 123 3.58 -4.78 6.95
C LYS A 123 4.78 -4.73 7.89
N VAL A 124 4.59 -5.09 9.17
CA VAL A 124 5.66 -5.19 10.18
C VAL A 124 6.74 -6.21 9.79
N ARG A 125 6.38 -7.27 9.08
CA ARG A 125 7.34 -8.27 8.58
C ARG A 125 8.06 -7.81 7.31
N SER A 126 7.48 -6.89 6.54
CA SER A 126 7.97 -6.50 5.21
C SER A 126 9.12 -5.48 5.22
N GLY A 127 9.46 -4.91 6.37
CA GLY A 127 10.54 -3.94 6.49
C GLY A 127 10.13 -2.48 6.22
N PHE A 128 11.10 -1.57 6.34
CA PHE A 128 10.84 -0.12 6.34
C PHE A 128 10.45 0.40 4.97
N SER A 129 9.38 1.19 4.96
CA SER A 129 8.96 1.94 3.78
C SER A 129 8.26 3.23 4.18
N ARG A 130 8.17 4.18 3.24
CA ARG A 130 7.58 5.50 3.48
C ARG A 130 6.16 5.43 4.05
N GLU A 131 5.37 4.45 3.61
CA GLU A 131 3.99 4.32 4.04
C GLU A 131 3.80 3.65 5.41
N PHE A 132 4.87 3.13 6.04
CA PHE A 132 4.81 2.43 7.33
C PHE A 132 4.08 3.22 8.41
N ARG A 133 4.35 4.53 8.52
CA ARG A 133 3.67 5.43 9.47
C ARG A 133 2.15 5.45 9.32
N TYR A 134 1.62 5.22 8.12
CA TYR A 134 0.18 5.17 7.88
C TYR A 134 -0.40 3.84 8.34
N TYR A 135 0.35 2.75 8.23
CA TYR A 135 -0.03 1.47 8.83
C TYR A 135 -0.04 1.56 10.36
N CYS A 136 0.89 2.25 11.01
CA CYS A 136 0.81 2.50 12.46
C CYS A 136 -0.49 3.24 12.84
N ARG A 137 -0.87 4.26 12.06
CA ARG A 137 -2.13 4.98 12.25
C ARG A 137 -3.37 4.11 12.04
N LEU A 138 -3.33 3.22 11.05
CA LEU A 138 -4.39 2.25 10.81
C LEU A 138 -4.48 1.25 11.98
N ALA A 139 -3.34 0.72 12.44
CA ALA A 139 -3.26 -0.15 13.61
C ALA A 139 -3.89 0.50 14.85
N GLN A 140 -3.69 1.80 15.05
CA GLN A 140 -4.34 2.55 16.13
C GLN A 140 -5.87 2.51 16.05
N ALA A 141 -6.44 2.64 14.86
CA ALA A 141 -7.89 2.54 14.67
C ALA A 141 -8.42 1.10 14.82
N LEU A 142 -7.57 0.10 14.51
CA LEU A 142 -7.87 -1.33 14.65
C LEU A 142 -7.56 -1.88 16.04
N SER A 143 -7.00 -1.06 16.93
CA SER A 143 -6.43 -1.50 18.21
C SER A 143 -7.38 -2.42 18.96
N SER A 144 -6.86 -3.59 19.30
CA SER A 144 -7.56 -4.63 20.04
C SER A 144 -6.54 -5.42 20.86
N PRO A 145 -6.96 -6.07 21.97
CA PRO A 145 -6.06 -6.90 22.76
C PRO A 145 -5.36 -7.98 21.93
N ALA A 146 -6.05 -8.56 20.94
CA ALA A 146 -5.49 -9.56 20.04
C ALA A 146 -4.37 -8.98 19.15
N LEU A 147 -4.60 -7.83 18.52
CA LEU A 147 -3.59 -7.17 17.68
C LEU A 147 -2.36 -6.76 18.50
N ILE A 148 -2.57 -6.19 19.69
CA ILE A 148 -1.47 -5.81 20.59
C ILE A 148 -0.65 -7.03 20.99
N LYS A 149 -1.30 -8.15 21.33
CA LYS A 149 -0.62 -9.42 21.65
C LYS A 149 0.25 -9.90 20.49
N GLN A 150 -0.30 -9.94 19.27
CA GLN A 150 0.44 -10.38 18.08
C GLN A 150 1.62 -9.45 17.74
N LEU A 151 1.47 -8.13 17.91
CA LEU A 151 2.57 -7.18 17.75
C LEU A 151 3.64 -7.36 18.83
N SER A 152 3.23 -7.64 20.08
CA SER A 152 4.15 -7.96 21.17
C SER A 152 4.98 -9.19 20.85
N GLU A 153 4.35 -10.27 20.38
CA GLU A 153 5.05 -11.48 19.93
C GLU A 153 6.07 -11.18 18.82
N LEU A 154 5.69 -10.36 17.82
CA LEU A 154 6.62 -9.94 16.75
C LEU A 154 7.79 -9.07 17.26
N SER A 155 7.62 -8.36 18.38
CA SER A 155 8.70 -7.58 18.99
C SER A 155 9.79 -8.45 19.61
N TYR A 156 9.55 -9.75 19.79
CA TYR A 156 10.57 -10.73 20.20
C TYR A 156 11.13 -11.53 19.02
N SER A 157 10.83 -11.14 17.78
CA SER A 157 11.36 -11.82 16.59
C SER A 157 12.89 -11.82 16.56
N GLN A 158 13.46 -12.91 16.04
CA GLN A 158 14.89 -13.02 15.75
C GLN A 158 15.28 -12.13 14.56
N ASP A 159 14.34 -11.85 13.65
CA ASP A 159 14.55 -10.89 12.58
C ASP A 159 14.55 -9.46 13.13
N LEU A 160 15.71 -8.80 13.06
CA LEU A 160 15.92 -7.46 13.58
C LEU A 160 14.93 -6.44 12.98
N LYS A 161 14.61 -6.55 11.68
CA LYS A 161 13.71 -5.62 11.01
C LYS A 161 12.30 -5.73 11.57
N THR A 162 11.77 -6.95 11.62
CA THR A 162 10.45 -7.25 12.19
C THR A 162 10.37 -6.79 13.65
N ARG A 163 11.39 -7.11 14.46
CA ARG A 163 11.45 -6.70 15.87
C ARG A 163 11.36 -5.19 16.05
N LEU A 164 12.20 -4.43 15.34
CA LEU A 164 12.20 -2.96 15.44
C LEU A 164 10.87 -2.35 14.98
N GLN A 165 10.29 -2.88 13.90
CA GLN A 165 9.01 -2.39 13.39
C GLN A 165 7.84 -2.69 14.32
N ALA A 166 7.81 -3.89 14.90
CA ALA A 166 6.81 -4.26 15.88
C ALA A 166 6.90 -3.36 17.12
N ALA A 167 8.11 -3.17 17.64
CA ALA A 167 8.36 -2.27 18.78
C ALA A 167 7.93 -0.83 18.49
N TRP A 168 8.24 -0.29 17.30
CA TRP A 168 7.81 1.05 16.93
C TRP A 168 6.28 1.14 16.80
N MET A 169 5.64 0.16 16.16
CA MET A 169 4.18 0.17 16.05
C MET A 169 3.50 0.11 17.42
N LEU A 170 4.01 -0.72 18.35
CA LEU A 170 3.55 -0.77 19.75
C LEU A 170 3.72 0.56 20.46
N ALA A 171 4.90 1.19 20.33
CA ALA A 171 5.13 2.51 20.90
C ALA A 171 4.11 3.54 20.38
N TYR A 172 3.82 3.51 19.07
CA TYR A 172 2.81 4.38 18.45
C TYR A 172 1.39 4.13 18.97
N LEU A 173 1.04 2.87 19.29
CA LEU A 173 -0.25 2.54 19.91
C LEU A 173 -0.36 3.11 21.32
N ASN A 174 0.74 3.13 22.07
CA ASN A 174 0.80 3.60 23.46
C ASN A 174 0.77 5.13 23.59
N THR A 175 1.23 5.88 22.58
CA THR A 175 1.23 7.36 22.60
C THR A 175 -0.15 8.02 22.44
N GLY A 176 -1.22 7.23 22.28
CA GLY A 176 -2.59 7.72 22.17
C GLY A 176 -2.85 8.63 20.94
N PRO A 177 -4.12 8.98 20.66
CA PRO A 177 -4.45 9.96 19.64
C PRO A 177 -4.29 11.38 20.20
N GLY A 178 -3.06 11.83 20.49
CA GLY A 178 -2.86 13.15 21.12
C GLY A 178 -1.47 13.76 21.05
N GLU A 179 -0.40 12.97 21.13
CA GLU A 179 0.95 13.53 21.15
C GLU A 179 1.49 13.69 19.74
N LYS A 180 1.21 14.85 19.15
CA LYS A 180 1.89 15.34 17.96
C LYS A 180 3.33 15.71 18.35
N SER A 181 4.29 14.91 17.90
CA SER A 181 5.64 15.39 17.55
C SER A 181 5.69 15.68 16.05
#